data_AF-A0AAN6H5N9-F1
#
_entry.id   AF-A0AAN6H5N9-F1
#
_cell.length_a   1.000
_cell.length_b   1.000
_cell.length_c   1.000
_cell.angle_alpha   90.00
_cell.angle_beta   90.00
_cell.angle_gamma   90.00
#
_symmetry.space_group_name_H-M   'P 1'
#
loop_
_entity.id
_entity.type
_entity.pdbx_description
1 polymer ?
#
loop_
_entity_poly.entity_id
_entity_poly.type
_entity_poly.pdbx_seq_one_letter_code
_entity_poly.pdbx_strand_id
1 'polypeptide(L)'
;PLLDAVVDLLPSPDELADPEVSIAPGIKGGLSQFLSGRLTAPTTPDRSNPSSKSKPSPTLALQDLSASCCALAFKVVADPKRGVLVYLRVYSGTLTRNSTLWNTNLQVSERAQRLLKMYANDAVEVESIGAGQIGVIPGLKFARTGDTLVSFAGANPKTGPSGAIGGLQLRPIDVPPPVFFVSVEPNSLAEAKHIGESLDLLLREDPSLHVSVDEESGQTLLSGMGELHLEIARDRLVGDLRAKARLGGIEIGYREAVTGNSGADGDVEGMYEREVAGRWAKGGVGVVIEPLSEGGEVGSQEHEQVFELADKNYLVVATPTLQADGSAVSEETIGLPEPLLPMSALMLAFRNGVSAACARGPSHVYPMHSTLVRLTFDPARHVFPNTTLAALASAARLGVLEALKVSAKGSETALMEPVMLVTISVDEGNLGAVVHDISSARGGSIVSLDSEETASSSQSGGVASVDVSRIYAPPDPFAGGGDGLADLGTGGLAGGMKQIVARVPLKEMVGYLKHLRSLTGGRGTFTMIVDRFERMGGQRMKAVLSGMR
;
A
#
# COMPACT_ATOMS: atom_id res chain seq x y z
N PRO A 1 2.16 43.88 -7.23
CA PRO A 1 1.14 43.85 -8.31
C PRO A 1 0.98 42.48 -8.98
N LEU A 2 2.04 41.83 -9.46
CA LEU A 2 1.93 40.53 -10.17
C LEU A 2 1.73 39.35 -9.19
N LEU A 3 2.35 39.41 -8.01
CA LEU A 3 2.13 38.44 -6.93
C LEU A 3 0.76 38.62 -6.26
N ASP A 4 0.28 39.85 -6.12
CA ASP A 4 -1.06 40.14 -5.56
C ASP A 4 -2.17 39.60 -6.47
N ALA A 5 -2.00 39.74 -7.79
CA ALA A 5 -2.95 39.19 -8.78
C ALA A 5 -2.97 37.65 -8.82
N VAL A 6 -1.89 36.98 -8.40
CA VAL A 6 -1.83 35.51 -8.26
C VAL A 6 -2.52 35.06 -6.97
N VAL A 7 -2.45 35.86 -5.90
CA VAL A 7 -3.18 35.60 -4.65
C VAL A 7 -4.69 35.72 -4.86
N ASP A 8 -5.14 36.69 -5.66
CA ASP A 8 -6.56 36.87 -6.02
C ASP A 8 -7.11 35.75 -6.93
N LEU A 9 -6.23 34.99 -7.60
CA LEU A 9 -6.61 33.90 -8.52
C LEU A 9 -6.58 32.52 -7.87
N LEU A 10 -5.93 32.39 -6.71
CA LEU A 10 -5.92 31.18 -5.92
C LEU A 10 -7.15 31.19 -5.01
N PRO A 11 -7.97 30.12 -5.02
CA PRO A 11 -9.16 30.06 -4.17
C PRO A 11 -8.76 30.31 -2.71
N SER A 12 -9.54 31.15 -2.04
CA SER A 12 -9.32 31.42 -0.62
C SER A 12 -9.42 30.10 0.18
N PRO A 13 -8.79 29.98 1.36
CA PRO A 13 -8.82 28.74 2.14
C PRO A 13 -10.22 28.22 2.46
N ASP A 14 -11.23 29.11 2.44
CA ASP A 14 -12.65 28.81 2.63
C ASP A 14 -13.36 28.34 1.34
N GLU A 15 -12.78 28.59 0.17
CA GLU A 15 -13.27 28.18 -1.16
C GLU A 15 -12.75 26.80 -1.60
N LEU A 16 -11.72 26.26 -0.93
CA LEU A 16 -11.27 24.88 -1.16
C LEU A 16 -12.20 23.87 -0.50
N ALA A 17 -12.45 22.75 -1.18
CA ALA A 17 -13.16 21.62 -0.61
C ALA A 17 -12.54 21.19 0.72
N ASP A 18 -13.39 20.99 1.73
CA ASP A 18 -13.00 20.56 3.07
C ASP A 18 -12.05 19.36 3.01
N PRO A 19 -10.92 19.37 3.75
CA PRO A 19 -10.02 18.24 3.73
C PRO A 19 -10.73 17.00 4.29
N GLU A 20 -10.61 15.89 3.55
CA GLU A 20 -11.13 14.59 3.98
C GLU A 20 -10.41 14.12 5.24
N VAL A 21 -11.22 13.73 6.23
CA VAL A 21 -10.83 13.18 7.50
C VAL A 21 -11.30 11.73 7.57
N SER A 22 -10.39 10.84 7.93
CA SER A 22 -10.67 9.45 8.27
C SER A 22 -10.49 9.28 9.77
N ILE A 23 -11.47 8.67 10.45
CA ILE A 23 -11.42 8.36 11.90
C ILE A 23 -11.18 6.87 12.12
N ALA A 24 -11.66 6.04 11.19
CA ALA A 24 -11.61 4.59 11.19
C ALA A 24 -11.78 4.08 9.74
N PRO A 25 -11.32 2.86 9.41
CA PRO A 25 -11.56 2.27 8.09
C PRO A 25 -13.06 2.27 7.78
N GLY A 26 -13.46 3.04 6.76
CA GLY A 26 -14.85 3.15 6.29
C GLY A 26 -15.61 4.43 6.68
N ILE A 27 -15.09 5.29 7.58
CA ILE A 27 -15.73 6.58 7.92
C ILE A 27 -14.90 7.72 7.35
N LYS A 28 -15.28 8.19 6.15
CA LYS A 28 -14.71 9.38 5.49
C LYS A 28 -15.68 10.56 5.64
N GLY A 29 -15.17 11.74 5.97
CA GLY A 29 -15.99 12.97 5.98
C GLY A 29 -15.16 14.24 6.03
N GLY A 30 -15.79 15.41 5.88
CA GLY A 30 -15.09 16.69 5.87
C GLY A 30 -14.65 17.15 7.27
N LEU A 31 -13.53 17.86 7.37
CA LEU A 31 -13.02 18.44 8.62
C LEU A 31 -14.04 19.35 9.30
N SER A 32 -14.81 20.13 8.54
CA SER A 32 -15.91 20.96 9.07
C SER A 32 -17.04 20.13 9.69
N GLN A 33 -17.35 18.96 9.10
CA GLN A 33 -18.37 18.02 9.59
C GLN A 33 -17.91 17.26 10.84
N PHE A 34 -16.60 17.01 10.94
CA PHE A 34 -15.97 16.46 12.13
C PHE A 34 -15.93 17.49 13.27
N LEU A 35 -15.47 18.71 13.00
CA LEU A 35 -15.42 19.81 13.96
C LEU A 35 -16.81 20.24 14.44
N SER A 36 -17.83 20.11 13.59
CA SER A 36 -19.24 20.37 13.95
C SER A 36 -19.94 19.19 14.64
N GLY A 37 -19.24 18.08 14.88
CA GLY A 37 -19.76 16.94 15.65
C GLY A 37 -20.82 16.10 14.95
N ARG A 38 -20.96 16.21 13.62
CA ARG A 38 -21.93 15.40 12.84
C ARG A 38 -21.41 13.99 12.53
N LEU A 39 -20.11 13.76 12.57
CA LEU A 39 -19.48 12.45 12.38
C LEU A 39 -19.19 11.83 13.75
N THR A 40 -20.01 10.86 14.15
CA THR A 40 -19.82 10.10 15.38
C THR A 40 -19.22 8.74 15.04
N ALA A 41 -18.07 8.42 15.63
CA ALA A 41 -17.59 7.04 15.65
C ALA A 41 -18.32 6.29 16.78
N PRO A 42 -18.77 5.04 16.56
CA PRO A 42 -19.26 4.22 17.66
C PRO A 42 -18.10 3.93 18.60
N THR A 43 -18.18 4.43 19.84
CA THR A 43 -17.28 3.97 20.89
C THR A 43 -17.69 2.54 21.24
N THR A 44 -16.78 1.58 21.11
CA THR A 44 -16.99 0.24 21.66
C THR A 44 -17.15 0.38 23.17
N PRO A 45 -18.26 -0.09 23.78
CA PRO A 45 -18.42 -0.03 25.21
C PRO A 45 -17.45 -1.00 25.86
N ASP A 46 -16.65 -0.47 26.78
CA ASP A 46 -15.80 -1.23 27.68
C ASP A 46 -16.69 -2.19 28.48
N ARG A 47 -16.55 -3.51 28.24
CA ARG A 47 -17.36 -4.54 28.89
C ARG A 47 -16.86 -4.74 30.33
N SER A 48 -17.22 -3.84 31.24
CA SER A 48 -17.25 -4.15 32.66
C SER A 48 -18.35 -3.37 33.40
N ASN A 49 -19.23 -4.13 34.05
CA ASN A 49 -20.34 -3.75 34.95
C ASN A 49 -21.71 -3.43 34.32
N PRO A 50 -22.69 -4.36 34.43
CA PRO A 50 -24.10 -4.08 34.22
C PRO A 50 -24.75 -3.73 35.57
N SER A 51 -25.14 -2.46 35.75
CA SER A 51 -26.28 -1.98 36.56
C SER A 51 -26.01 -0.62 37.21
N SER A 52 -26.45 0.45 36.58
CA SER A 52 -27.22 1.50 37.25
C SER A 52 -27.74 2.48 36.20
N LYS A 53 -28.99 2.92 36.38
CA LYS A 53 -29.69 3.89 35.53
C LYS A 53 -28.90 5.20 35.47
N SER A 54 -28.29 5.52 34.32
CA SER A 54 -27.54 6.77 34.14
C SER A 54 -28.34 7.79 33.32
N LYS A 55 -28.50 8.98 33.91
CA LYS A 55 -28.78 10.27 33.28
C LYS A 55 -27.95 10.47 32.00
N PRO A 56 -28.37 11.32 31.04
CA PRO A 56 -27.57 11.60 29.85
C PRO A 56 -26.23 12.18 30.28
N SER A 57 -25.16 11.40 30.12
CA SER A 57 -23.79 11.87 30.30
C SER A 57 -23.46 12.90 29.22
N PRO A 58 -22.67 13.94 29.54
CA PRO A 58 -22.68 15.17 28.77
C PRO A 58 -21.84 15.04 27.50
N THR A 59 -22.31 15.73 26.47
CA THR A 59 -21.60 16.25 25.30
C THR A 59 -20.33 17.01 25.71
N LEU A 60 -19.23 16.31 25.99
CA LEU A 60 -18.01 16.92 26.54
C LEU A 60 -16.71 16.67 25.73
N ALA A 61 -16.79 16.26 24.46
CA ALA A 61 -15.58 15.95 23.68
C ALA A 61 -15.32 16.88 22.46
N LEU A 62 -16.19 17.86 22.18
CA LEU A 62 -16.10 18.66 20.95
C LEU A 62 -15.97 20.18 21.14
N GLN A 63 -16.26 20.73 22.33
CA GLN A 63 -16.00 22.16 22.59
C GLN A 63 -14.50 22.46 22.81
N ASP A 64 -13.72 21.48 23.28
CA ASP A 64 -12.26 21.60 23.48
C ASP A 64 -11.43 21.38 22.21
N LEU A 65 -12.05 21.01 21.08
CA LEU A 65 -11.38 20.91 19.77
C LEU A 65 -11.10 22.28 19.14
N SER A 66 -11.80 23.33 19.57
CA SER A 66 -11.42 24.72 19.25
C SER A 66 -10.07 25.12 19.87
N ALA A 67 -9.66 24.45 20.95
CA ALA A 67 -8.38 24.62 21.63
C ALA A 67 -7.33 23.57 21.24
N SER A 68 -7.70 22.56 20.44
CA SER A 68 -6.79 21.48 20.03
C SER A 68 -6.23 21.77 18.64
N CYS A 69 -4.89 21.80 18.52
CA CYS A 69 -4.24 22.04 17.23
C CYS A 69 -4.19 20.74 16.43
N CYS A 70 -4.64 20.77 15.19
CA CYS A 70 -4.51 19.66 14.25
C CYS A 70 -3.65 20.10 13.07
N ALA A 71 -2.56 19.38 12.83
CA ALA A 71 -1.61 19.68 11.77
C ALA A 71 -1.26 18.41 10.97
N LEU A 72 -1.03 18.58 9.67
CA LEU A 72 -0.55 17.52 8.78
C LEU A 72 0.92 17.77 8.46
N ALA A 73 1.78 16.78 8.71
CA ALA A 73 3.15 16.79 8.21
C ALA A 73 3.14 16.37 6.73
N PHE A 74 3.51 17.27 5.82
CA PHE A 74 3.44 16.99 4.37
C PHE A 74 4.81 16.86 3.70
N LYS A 75 5.89 17.23 4.38
CA LYS A 75 7.25 17.09 3.87
C LYS A 75 8.22 16.96 5.03
N VAL A 76 9.07 15.94 4.99
CA VAL A 76 10.22 15.79 5.89
C VAL A 76 11.50 16.00 5.08
N VAL A 77 12.46 16.73 5.62
CA VAL A 77 13.76 16.97 4.99
C VAL A 77 14.86 16.82 6.03
N ALA A 78 15.85 15.98 5.76
CA ALA A 78 17.07 15.91 6.55
C ALA A 78 18.11 16.94 6.05
N ASP A 79 18.38 17.99 6.84
CA ASP A 79 19.48 18.93 6.58
C ASP A 79 20.70 18.58 7.47
N PRO A 80 21.92 18.43 6.92
CA PRO A 80 23.12 18.11 7.70
C PRO A 80 23.44 19.12 8.81
N LYS A 81 23.03 20.40 8.69
CA LYS A 81 23.31 21.43 9.70
C LYS A 81 22.21 21.56 10.76
N ARG A 82 20.96 21.35 10.37
CA ARG A 82 19.77 21.64 11.18
C ARG A 82 19.03 20.38 11.66
N GLY A 83 19.49 19.21 11.23
CA GLY A 83 18.85 17.93 11.51
C GLY A 83 17.58 17.75 10.68
N VAL A 84 16.69 16.88 11.16
CA VAL A 84 15.41 16.60 10.49
C VAL A 84 14.44 17.77 10.69
N LEU A 85 13.98 18.33 9.58
CA LEU A 85 12.99 19.39 9.51
C LEU A 85 11.66 18.81 9.02
N VAL A 86 10.62 18.93 9.84
CA VAL A 86 9.26 18.48 9.48
C VAL A 86 8.42 19.70 9.13
N TYR A 87 8.02 19.80 7.87
CA TYR A 87 7.10 20.80 7.38
C TYR A 87 5.67 20.34 7.64
N LEU A 88 4.92 21.21 8.31
CA LEU A 88 3.53 20.96 8.66
C LEU A 88 2.63 22.09 8.20
N ARG A 89 1.38 21.74 7.93
CA ARG A 89 0.29 22.67 7.71
C ARG A 89 -0.70 22.54 8.86
N VAL A 90 -0.98 23.64 9.56
CA VAL A 90 -1.98 23.67 10.63
C VAL A 90 -3.36 23.86 10.01
N TYR A 91 -4.30 22.95 10.28
CA TYR A 91 -5.67 23.01 9.78
C TYR A 91 -6.63 23.61 10.80
N SER A 92 -6.45 23.28 12.08
CA SER A 92 -7.29 23.79 13.17
C SER A 92 -6.43 24.11 14.38
N GLY A 93 -6.87 25.07 15.19
CA GLY A 93 -6.20 25.50 16.42
C GLY A 93 -4.92 26.30 16.19
N THR A 94 -4.14 26.46 17.28
CA THR A 94 -2.86 27.17 17.27
C THR A 94 -1.77 26.29 17.88
N LEU A 95 -0.66 26.15 17.17
CA LEU A 95 0.50 25.40 17.63
C LEU A 95 1.45 26.35 18.37
N THR A 96 1.62 26.18 19.67
CA THR A 96 2.55 26.96 20.49
C THR A 96 3.90 26.26 20.67
N ARG A 97 4.95 27.03 20.93
CA ARG A 97 6.27 26.48 21.27
C ARG A 97 6.19 25.57 22.51
N ASN A 98 6.97 24.48 22.52
CA ASN A 98 7.04 23.47 23.57
C ASN A 98 5.74 22.67 23.80
N SER A 99 4.80 22.74 22.85
CA SER A 99 3.59 21.92 22.84
C SER A 99 3.91 20.44 22.64
N THR A 100 3.11 19.58 23.26
CA THR A 100 3.16 18.13 23.08
C THR A 100 2.26 17.76 21.91
N LEU A 101 2.85 17.12 20.91
CA LEU A 101 2.20 16.64 19.71
C LEU A 101 2.00 15.14 19.81
N TRP A 102 0.79 14.68 19.52
CA TRP A 102 0.48 13.27 19.40
C TRP A 102 0.42 12.88 17.94
N ASN A 103 1.25 11.92 17.55
CA ASN A 103 1.16 11.30 16.24
C ASN A 103 0.05 10.24 16.28
N THR A 104 -0.99 10.45 15.49
CA THR A 104 -2.17 9.56 15.42
C THR A 104 -1.86 8.24 14.73
N ASN A 105 -0.92 8.22 13.78
CA ASN A 105 -0.55 7.03 13.02
C ASN A 105 0.30 6.08 13.86
N LEU A 106 1.33 6.60 14.52
CA LEU A 106 2.25 5.81 15.36
C LEU A 106 1.79 5.68 16.82
N GLN A 107 0.79 6.45 17.25
CA GLN A 107 0.35 6.54 18.65
C GLN A 107 1.50 6.90 19.62
N VAL A 108 2.38 7.80 19.19
CA VAL A 108 3.53 8.28 19.97
C VAL A 108 3.42 9.78 20.23
N SER A 109 3.71 10.18 21.47
CA SER A 109 3.85 11.59 21.85
C SER A 109 5.25 12.13 21.54
N GLU A 110 5.32 13.25 20.84
CA GLU A 110 6.53 14.03 20.59
C GLU A 110 6.37 15.46 21.15
N ARG A 111 7.48 16.19 21.29
CA ARG A 111 7.45 17.56 21.81
C ARG A 111 8.11 18.53 20.84
N ALA A 112 7.39 19.58 20.45
CA ALA A 112 7.88 20.61 19.53
C ALA A 112 8.68 21.68 20.29
N GLN A 113 10.00 21.51 20.43
CA GLN A 113 10.83 22.44 21.22
C GLN A 113 10.92 23.86 20.62
N ARG A 114 10.98 23.93 19.29
CA ARG A 114 11.11 25.17 18.51
C ARG A 114 10.14 25.11 17.34
N LEU A 115 9.63 26.26 16.94
CA LEU A 115 8.81 26.42 15.76
C LEU A 115 9.51 27.43 14.85
N LEU A 116 9.60 27.09 13.57
CA LEU A 116 10.27 27.89 12.54
C LEU A 116 9.27 28.21 11.43
N LYS A 117 9.34 29.41 10.87
CA LYS A 117 8.79 29.73 9.56
C LYS A 117 9.95 29.86 8.59
N MET A 118 9.86 29.14 7.48
CA MET A 118 10.85 29.19 6.42
C MET A 118 10.44 30.25 5.40
N TYR A 119 11.28 31.27 5.22
CA TYR A 119 11.17 32.24 4.15
C TYR A 119 12.27 31.93 3.13
N ALA A 120 11.93 31.15 2.10
CA ALA A 120 12.90 30.57 1.17
C ALA A 120 14.00 29.79 1.92
N ASN A 121 15.19 30.38 2.09
CA ASN A 121 16.33 29.76 2.78
C ASN A 121 16.52 30.24 4.23
N ASP A 122 15.81 31.29 4.65
CA ASP A 122 15.94 31.87 5.99
C ASP A 122 14.92 31.28 6.95
N ALA A 123 15.40 30.74 8.07
CA ALA A 123 14.59 30.15 9.12
C ALA A 123 14.37 31.16 10.26
N VAL A 124 13.14 31.65 10.41
CA VAL A 124 12.77 32.59 11.49
C VAL A 124 12.02 31.83 12.58
N GLU A 125 12.48 31.95 13.82
CA GLU A 125 11.77 31.37 14.98
C GLU A 125 10.49 32.14 15.30
N VAL A 126 9.43 31.40 15.56
CA VAL A 126 8.11 31.97 15.88
C VAL A 126 7.57 31.30 17.15
N GLU A 127 6.83 32.06 17.97
CA GLU A 127 6.26 31.54 19.21
C GLU A 127 5.02 30.66 19.00
N SER A 128 4.21 30.98 17.99
CA SER A 128 3.03 30.22 17.62
C SER A 128 2.74 30.22 16.11
N ILE A 129 2.11 29.15 15.63
CA ILE A 129 1.63 28.99 14.25
C ILE A 129 0.12 28.80 14.31
N GLY A 130 -0.63 29.67 13.65
CA GLY A 130 -2.09 29.58 13.60
C GLY A 130 -2.63 28.68 12.49
N ALA A 131 -3.93 28.40 12.52
CA ALA A 131 -4.63 27.68 11.45
C ALA A 131 -4.41 28.34 10.07
N GLY A 132 -4.29 27.50 9.04
CA GLY A 132 -3.99 27.89 7.67
C GLY A 132 -2.51 28.14 7.38
N GLN A 133 -1.67 28.33 8.40
CA GLN A 133 -0.25 28.62 8.20
C GLN A 133 0.60 27.36 8.07
N ILE A 134 1.70 27.49 7.32
CA ILE A 134 2.75 26.48 7.20
C ILE A 134 3.87 26.83 8.18
N GLY A 135 4.38 25.83 8.88
CA GLY A 135 5.55 25.97 9.72
C GLY A 135 6.43 24.73 9.70
N VAL A 136 7.56 24.82 10.39
CA VAL A 136 8.58 23.78 10.44
C VAL A 136 8.94 23.49 11.88
N ILE A 137 8.96 22.21 12.25
CA ILE A 137 9.45 21.74 13.53
C ILE A 137 10.77 21.02 13.31
N PRO A 138 11.89 21.53 13.86
CA PRO A 138 13.14 20.82 13.86
C PRO A 138 13.16 19.73 14.96
N GLY A 139 13.76 18.58 14.66
CA GLY A 139 14.15 17.59 15.66
C GLY A 139 13.05 16.60 16.10
N LEU A 140 11.95 16.50 15.36
CA LEU A 140 11.00 15.39 15.54
C LEU A 140 11.66 14.07 15.12
N LYS A 141 11.45 13.00 15.90
CA LYS A 141 12.11 11.71 15.73
C LYS A 141 11.24 10.71 14.96
N PHE A 142 9.93 10.75 15.16
CA PHE A 142 9.01 9.73 14.66
C PHE A 142 8.11 10.23 13.54
N ALA A 143 7.82 11.53 13.47
CA ALA A 143 7.00 12.10 12.40
C ALA A 143 7.54 11.76 10.99
N ARG A 144 6.63 11.27 10.14
CA ARG A 144 6.83 10.96 8.71
C ARG A 144 5.97 11.86 7.83
N THR A 145 6.29 11.90 6.54
CA THR A 145 5.42 12.54 5.53
C THR A 145 4.06 11.85 5.49
N GLY A 146 2.97 12.61 5.61
CA GLY A 146 1.58 12.12 5.64
C GLY A 146 1.00 11.96 7.06
N ASP A 147 1.80 12.10 8.12
CA ASP A 147 1.31 11.91 9.48
C ASP A 147 0.47 13.10 9.98
N THR A 148 -0.57 12.79 10.75
CA THR A 148 -1.40 13.80 11.42
C THR A 148 -0.93 13.97 12.88
N LEU A 149 -0.56 15.22 13.20
CA LEU A 149 -0.08 15.64 14.51
C LEU A 149 -1.18 16.44 15.23
N VAL A 150 -1.58 15.97 16.41
CA VAL A 150 -2.62 16.62 17.22
C VAL A 150 -2.02 17.12 18.53
N SER A 151 -2.22 18.40 18.85
CA SER A 151 -1.95 18.98 20.16
C SER A 151 -3.27 19.12 20.90
N PHE A 152 -3.34 18.66 22.14
CA PHE A 152 -4.54 18.77 22.98
C PHE A 152 -4.17 19.20 24.39
N ALA A 153 -4.99 20.09 24.98
CA ALA A 153 -4.78 20.57 26.34
C ALA A 153 -5.36 19.56 27.34
N GLY A 154 -4.50 18.90 28.13
CA GLY A 154 -4.92 17.94 29.18
C GLY A 154 -4.38 16.51 29.06
N ALA A 155 -3.43 16.25 28.16
CA ALA A 155 -2.90 14.92 27.87
C ALA A 155 -1.97 14.32 28.93
N ASN A 156 -2.22 13.06 29.30
CA ASN A 156 -1.17 12.17 29.80
C ASN A 156 -0.34 11.64 28.60
N PRO A 157 0.99 11.80 28.57
CA PRO A 157 1.85 11.41 27.44
C PRO A 157 1.88 9.89 27.14
N LYS A 158 1.27 9.06 28.01
CA LYS A 158 1.23 7.59 27.89
C LYS A 158 -0.12 7.04 27.43
N THR A 159 -1.20 7.80 27.57
CA THR A 159 -2.58 7.30 27.37
C THR A 159 -3.24 7.84 26.10
N GLY A 160 -2.60 8.80 25.42
CA GLY A 160 -3.13 9.44 24.21
C GLY A 160 -4.40 10.26 24.47
N PRO A 161 -4.91 10.96 23.45
CA PRO A 161 -6.20 11.64 23.54
C PRO A 161 -7.34 10.61 23.63
N SER A 162 -8.36 10.86 24.47
CA SER A 162 -9.50 9.95 24.60
C SER A 162 -10.48 10.11 23.42
N GLY A 163 -10.82 9.02 22.75
CA GLY A 163 -11.87 8.96 21.71
C GLY A 163 -11.37 9.09 20.27
N ALA A 164 -12.31 9.29 19.34
CA ALA A 164 -12.15 9.40 17.87
C ALA A 164 -11.01 10.30 17.37
N ILE A 165 -10.46 11.16 18.23
CA ILE A 165 -9.32 12.05 17.95
C ILE A 165 -8.00 11.26 17.84
N GLY A 166 -7.86 10.14 18.56
CA GLY A 166 -6.64 9.32 18.53
C GLY A 166 -6.40 8.63 17.19
N GLY A 167 -7.46 8.36 16.42
CA GLY A 167 -7.42 7.76 15.08
C GLY A 167 -7.59 8.77 13.95
N LEU A 168 -7.50 10.07 14.24
CA LEU A 168 -7.74 11.13 13.24
C LEU A 168 -6.63 11.15 12.19
N GLN A 169 -6.94 10.78 10.96
CA GLN A 169 -6.06 10.90 9.81
C GLN A 169 -6.59 11.93 8.82
N LEU A 170 -5.82 13.00 8.60
CA LEU A 170 -6.07 13.98 7.56
C LEU A 170 -5.50 13.46 6.24
N ARG A 171 -6.34 13.32 5.21
CA ARG A 171 -5.95 12.89 3.85
C ARG A 171 -5.01 11.66 3.87
N PRO A 172 -5.52 10.48 4.23
CA PRO A 172 -4.71 9.26 4.21
C PRO A 172 -4.12 9.05 2.81
N ILE A 173 -2.81 8.87 2.76
CA ILE A 173 -2.10 8.50 1.52
C ILE A 173 -2.25 6.99 1.38
N ASP A 174 -2.99 6.55 0.37
CA ASP A 174 -3.03 5.14 0.02
C ASP A 174 -1.79 4.81 -0.82
N VAL A 175 -0.86 4.05 -0.24
CA VAL A 175 0.39 3.68 -0.88
C VAL A 175 0.20 2.31 -1.53
N PRO A 176 0.28 2.19 -2.87
CA PRO A 176 0.18 0.90 -3.53
C PRO A 176 1.36 0.01 -3.15
N PRO A 177 1.20 -1.32 -3.22
CA PRO A 177 2.29 -2.26 -2.92
C PRO A 177 3.46 -2.04 -3.89
N PRO A 178 4.72 -2.04 -3.41
CA PRO A 178 5.88 -1.82 -4.27
C PRO A 178 6.14 -3.02 -5.18
N VAL A 179 6.57 -2.75 -6.41
CA VAL A 179 6.78 -3.79 -7.44
C VAL A 179 8.25 -3.97 -7.84
N PHE A 180 9.08 -2.96 -7.59
CA PHE A 180 10.51 -3.00 -7.84
C PHE A 180 11.28 -3.19 -6.54
N PHE A 181 12.34 -3.99 -6.61
CA PHE A 181 13.22 -4.31 -5.50
C PHE A 181 14.67 -4.02 -5.90
N VAL A 182 15.46 -3.53 -4.97
CA VAL A 182 16.91 -3.39 -5.12
C VAL A 182 17.56 -3.89 -3.83
N SER A 183 18.55 -4.76 -3.95
CA SER A 183 19.36 -5.17 -2.81
C SER A 183 20.29 -4.02 -2.39
N VAL A 184 20.36 -3.77 -1.09
CA VAL A 184 21.23 -2.78 -0.47
C VAL A 184 22.23 -3.52 0.41
N GLU A 185 23.48 -3.55 -0.04
CA GLU A 185 24.57 -4.23 0.65
C GLU A 185 25.54 -3.22 1.28
N PRO A 186 25.91 -3.38 2.56
CA PRO A 186 26.93 -2.56 3.18
C PRO A 186 28.31 -2.91 2.62
N ASN A 187 29.16 -1.90 2.35
CA ASN A 187 30.55 -2.16 1.97
C ASN A 187 31.36 -2.84 3.10
N SER A 188 30.98 -2.58 4.36
CA SER A 188 31.60 -3.17 5.55
C SER A 188 30.56 -3.36 6.66
N LEU A 189 30.76 -4.36 7.52
CA LEU A 189 29.86 -4.69 8.64
C LEU A 189 29.75 -3.53 9.65
N ALA A 190 30.80 -2.71 9.79
CA ALA A 190 30.77 -1.50 10.62
C ALA A 190 29.82 -0.41 10.09
N GLU A 191 29.58 -0.39 8.77
CA GLU A 191 28.76 0.61 8.09
C GLU A 191 27.28 0.20 8.05
N ALA A 192 26.95 -1.06 8.36
CA ALA A 192 25.59 -1.58 8.38
C ALA A 192 24.66 -0.77 9.30
N LYS A 193 25.15 -0.35 10.48
CA LYS A 193 24.36 0.47 11.41
C LYS A 193 24.04 1.85 10.82
N HIS A 194 25.01 2.49 10.17
CA HIS A 194 24.82 3.79 9.53
C HIS A 194 23.86 3.72 8.34
N ILE A 195 23.92 2.63 7.58
CA ILE A 195 22.97 2.37 6.48
C ILE A 195 21.56 2.19 7.03
N GLY A 196 21.39 1.44 8.13
CA GLY A 196 20.09 1.32 8.80
C GLY A 196 19.52 2.69 9.21
N GLU A 197 20.33 3.53 9.86
CA GLU A 197 19.92 4.90 10.25
C GLU A 197 19.60 5.79 9.04
N SER A 198 20.34 5.63 7.93
CA SER A 198 20.11 6.38 6.69
C SER A 198 18.84 5.91 5.96
N LEU A 199 18.57 4.61 5.93
CA LEU A 199 17.34 4.04 5.37
C LEU A 199 16.12 4.46 6.19
N ASP A 200 16.23 4.49 7.52
CA ASP A 200 15.17 5.01 8.38
C ASP A 200 14.86 6.48 8.08
N LEU A 201 15.88 7.31 7.83
CA LEU A 201 15.67 8.70 7.42
C LEU A 201 14.99 8.78 6.05
N LEU A 202 15.39 7.94 5.09
CA LEU A 202 14.80 7.90 3.75
C LEU A 202 13.32 7.49 3.80
N LEU A 203 12.97 6.48 4.59
CA LEU A 203 11.59 6.02 4.82
C LEU A 203 10.70 7.07 5.49
N ARG A 204 11.29 7.99 6.25
CA ARG A 204 10.54 9.10 6.88
C ARG A 204 10.21 10.20 5.89
N GLU A 205 11.07 10.42 4.91
CA GLU A 205 10.88 11.40 3.87
C GLU A 205 9.88 10.92 2.82
N ASP A 206 10.00 9.66 2.39
CA ASP A 206 9.11 9.03 1.41
C ASP A 206 8.44 7.76 1.98
N PRO A 207 7.12 7.81 2.25
CA PRO A 207 6.37 6.66 2.78
C PRO A 207 6.10 5.58 1.72
N SER A 208 6.37 5.85 0.43
CA SER A 208 6.17 4.86 -0.63
C SER A 208 7.34 3.87 -0.76
N LEU A 209 8.49 4.18 -0.16
CA LEU A 209 9.59 3.25 -0.01
C LEU A 209 9.31 2.27 1.12
N HIS A 210 9.69 1.01 0.91
CA HIS A 210 9.62 -0.03 1.92
C HIS A 210 10.97 -0.70 2.03
N VAL A 211 11.39 -1.02 3.25
CA VAL A 211 12.60 -1.81 3.50
C VAL A 211 12.17 -3.13 4.11
N SER A 212 12.60 -4.22 3.49
CA SER A 212 12.44 -5.57 4.02
C SER A 212 13.81 -6.22 4.16
N VAL A 213 13.95 -7.13 5.13
CA VAL A 213 15.15 -7.95 5.27
C VAL A 213 14.74 -9.36 4.90
N ASP A 214 15.42 -9.94 3.92
CA ASP A 214 15.18 -11.32 3.55
C ASP A 214 15.81 -12.27 4.58
N GLU A 215 15.02 -13.18 5.13
CA GLU A 215 15.43 -14.05 6.24
C GLU A 215 16.47 -15.11 5.85
N GLU A 216 16.60 -15.45 4.57
CA GLU A 216 17.54 -16.48 4.10
C GLU A 216 18.86 -15.90 3.59
N SER A 217 18.81 -14.86 2.76
CA SER A 217 20.03 -14.17 2.31
C SER A 217 20.60 -13.22 3.37
N GLY A 218 19.77 -12.78 4.32
CA GLY A 218 20.12 -11.72 5.27
C GLY A 218 20.30 -10.35 4.60
N GLN A 219 19.94 -10.22 3.32
CA GLN A 219 20.11 -8.98 2.57
C GLN A 219 18.97 -8.00 2.88
N THR A 220 19.31 -6.71 2.86
CA THR A 220 18.31 -5.64 2.97
C THR A 220 17.79 -5.29 1.58
N LEU A 221 16.49 -5.44 1.37
CA LEU A 221 15.82 -5.13 0.12
C LEU A 221 15.08 -3.79 0.26
N LEU A 222 15.40 -2.85 -0.62
CA LEU A 222 14.69 -1.59 -0.77
C LEU A 222 13.66 -1.73 -1.90
N SER A 223 12.40 -1.53 -1.56
CA SER A 223 11.28 -1.65 -2.49
C SER A 223 10.69 -0.28 -2.81
N GLY A 224 10.32 -0.06 -4.08
CA GLY A 224 9.76 1.19 -4.55
C GLY A 224 8.76 1.02 -5.70
N MET A 225 8.02 2.08 -6.00
CA MET A 225 7.00 2.11 -7.05
C MET A 225 7.56 2.10 -8.48
N GLY A 226 8.82 2.52 -8.69
CA GLY A 226 9.37 2.71 -10.03
C GLY A 226 10.90 2.69 -10.07
N GLU A 227 11.46 2.45 -11.26
CA GLU A 227 12.91 2.54 -11.51
C GLU A 227 13.46 3.92 -11.13
N LEU A 228 12.84 5.00 -11.64
CA LEU A 228 13.27 6.37 -11.35
C LEU A 228 13.22 6.66 -9.85
N HIS A 229 12.22 6.13 -9.16
CA HIS A 229 12.09 6.32 -7.73
C HIS A 229 13.25 5.65 -6.97
N LEU A 230 13.63 4.42 -7.34
CA LEU A 230 14.78 3.74 -6.77
C LEU A 230 16.12 4.36 -7.17
N GLU A 231 16.23 4.94 -8.37
CA GLU A 231 17.41 5.70 -8.81
C GLU A 231 17.61 6.97 -7.98
N ILE A 232 16.54 7.72 -7.71
CA ILE A 232 16.57 8.89 -6.82
C ILE A 232 16.91 8.45 -5.39
N ALA A 233 16.28 7.39 -4.89
CA ALA A 233 16.58 6.84 -3.58
C ALA A 233 18.06 6.46 -3.43
N ARG A 234 18.65 5.85 -4.47
CA ARG A 234 20.08 5.54 -4.55
C ARG A 234 20.95 6.79 -4.45
N ASP A 235 20.67 7.81 -5.27
CA ASP A 235 21.44 9.04 -5.30
C ASP A 235 21.37 9.78 -3.96
N ARG A 236 20.20 9.79 -3.31
CA ARG A 236 20.04 10.38 -1.97
C ARG A 236 20.77 9.59 -0.90
N LEU A 237 20.74 8.25 -0.95
CA LEU A 237 21.43 7.41 0.01
C LEU A 237 22.96 7.57 -0.07
N VAL A 238 23.52 7.57 -1.29
CA VAL A 238 24.98 7.63 -1.51
C VAL A 238 25.50 9.06 -1.53
N GLY A 239 24.79 9.98 -2.17
CA GLY A 239 25.17 11.39 -2.34
C GLY A 239 24.87 12.24 -1.10
N ASP A 240 23.59 12.36 -0.74
CA ASP A 240 23.15 13.24 0.35
C ASP A 240 23.51 12.69 1.73
N LEU A 241 23.10 11.45 2.01
CA LEU A 241 23.29 10.79 3.31
C LEU A 241 24.69 10.18 3.47
N ARG A 242 25.50 10.17 2.40
CA ARG A 242 26.87 9.63 2.38
C ARG A 242 26.97 8.20 2.91
N ALA A 243 25.90 7.42 2.77
CA ALA A 243 25.90 6.03 3.17
C ALA A 243 26.69 5.20 2.16
N LYS A 244 27.70 4.49 2.64
CA LYS A 244 28.58 3.64 1.83
C LYS A 244 27.94 2.28 1.58
N ALA A 245 26.83 2.29 0.85
CA ALA A 245 26.15 1.08 0.39
C ALA A 245 26.46 0.82 -1.09
N ARG A 246 26.46 -0.46 -1.47
CA ARG A 246 26.34 -0.91 -2.86
C ARG A 246 24.90 -1.30 -3.09
N LEU A 247 24.31 -0.77 -4.15
CA LEU A 247 22.98 -1.16 -4.58
C LEU A 247 23.11 -2.13 -5.76
N GLY A 248 22.36 -3.23 -5.69
CA GLY A 248 22.27 -4.22 -6.76
C GLY A 248 21.48 -3.72 -7.97
N GLY A 249 21.22 -4.63 -8.91
CA GLY A 249 20.31 -4.37 -10.02
C GLY A 249 18.88 -4.19 -9.55
N ILE A 250 18.06 -3.52 -10.37
CA ILE A 250 16.62 -3.43 -10.14
C ILE A 250 16.01 -4.78 -10.53
N GLU A 251 15.38 -5.43 -9.56
CA GLU A 251 14.67 -6.68 -9.72
C GLU A 251 13.16 -6.45 -9.67
N ILE A 252 12.43 -7.33 -10.33
CA ILE A 252 10.97 -7.31 -10.40
C ILE A 252 10.45 -8.41 -9.48
N GLY A 253 9.45 -8.09 -8.66
CA GLY A 253 8.80 -9.08 -7.81
C GLY A 253 7.95 -10.04 -8.63
N TYR A 254 8.55 -11.12 -9.12
CA TYR A 254 7.81 -12.22 -9.73
C TYR A 254 7.04 -13.01 -8.67
N ARG A 255 5.96 -13.66 -9.10
CA ARG A 255 5.17 -14.58 -8.26
C ARG A 255 5.08 -15.94 -8.93
N GLU A 256 4.80 -16.98 -8.15
CA GLU A 256 4.50 -18.32 -8.69
C GLU A 256 3.02 -18.63 -8.54
N ALA A 257 2.43 -19.30 -9.52
CA ALA A 257 1.09 -19.84 -9.42
C ALA A 257 1.09 -21.32 -9.76
N VAL A 258 0.32 -22.06 -8.98
CA VAL A 258 0.02 -23.45 -9.27
C VAL A 258 -0.96 -23.51 -10.44
N THR A 259 -0.81 -24.51 -11.28
CA THR A 259 -1.67 -24.82 -12.44
C THR A 259 -2.42 -26.13 -12.27
N GLY A 260 -1.85 -27.09 -11.54
CA GLY A 260 -2.44 -28.39 -11.23
C GLY A 260 -3.22 -28.41 -9.91
N ASN A 261 -4.28 -29.21 -9.86
CA ASN A 261 -4.98 -29.50 -8.61
C ASN A 261 -4.21 -30.60 -7.85
N SER A 262 -3.83 -30.37 -6.59
CA SER A 262 -3.21 -31.43 -5.80
C SER A 262 -4.22 -32.51 -5.38
N GLY A 263 -5.52 -32.19 -5.37
CA GLY A 263 -6.60 -33.12 -5.01
C GLY A 263 -6.83 -34.28 -5.99
N ALA A 264 -6.17 -34.28 -7.16
CA ALA A 264 -6.25 -35.39 -8.11
C ALA A 264 -5.51 -36.66 -7.64
N ASP A 265 -4.48 -36.51 -6.79
CA ASP A 265 -3.64 -37.61 -6.27
C ASP A 265 -3.97 -37.98 -4.80
N GLY A 266 -5.00 -37.35 -4.20
CA GLY A 266 -5.45 -37.57 -2.82
C GLY A 266 -5.08 -36.43 -1.85
N ASP A 267 -5.73 -36.43 -0.68
CA ASP A 267 -5.47 -35.45 0.38
C ASP A 267 -4.04 -35.64 0.93
N VAL A 268 -3.25 -34.57 0.94
CA VAL A 268 -1.88 -34.62 1.48
C VAL A 268 -1.95 -34.43 2.99
N GLU A 269 -1.53 -35.44 3.75
CA GLU A 269 -1.48 -35.37 5.20
C GLU A 269 -0.18 -34.70 5.68
N GLY A 270 -0.29 -33.45 6.13
CA GLY A 270 0.80 -32.74 6.80
C GLY A 270 0.92 -33.17 8.26
N MET A 271 1.87 -34.05 8.57
CA MET A 271 2.20 -34.42 9.95
C MET A 271 3.47 -33.72 10.44
N TYR A 272 3.41 -33.16 11.65
CA TYR A 272 4.56 -32.59 12.34
C TYR A 272 4.86 -33.40 13.60
N GLU A 273 6.09 -33.86 13.72
CA GLU A 273 6.61 -34.52 14.92
C GLU A 273 7.99 -33.94 15.24
N ARG A 274 8.09 -33.22 16.36
CA ARG A 274 9.38 -32.69 16.83
C ARG A 274 9.41 -32.58 18.36
N GLU A 275 10.56 -32.86 18.93
CA GLU A 275 10.85 -32.60 20.33
C GLU A 275 11.08 -31.11 20.57
N VAL A 276 10.21 -30.47 21.35
CA VAL A 276 10.33 -29.06 21.74
C VAL A 276 10.37 -28.99 23.26
N ALA A 277 11.46 -28.46 23.82
CA ALA A 277 11.67 -28.31 25.26
C ALA A 277 11.46 -29.61 26.07
N GLY A 278 11.95 -30.75 25.56
CA GLY A 278 11.88 -32.06 26.23
C GLY A 278 10.51 -32.75 26.17
N ARG A 279 9.56 -32.22 25.38
CA ARG A 279 8.27 -32.86 25.10
C ARG A 279 8.08 -33.04 23.60
N TRP A 280 7.54 -34.19 23.21
CA TRP A 280 7.21 -34.51 21.84
C TRP A 280 5.92 -33.79 21.46
N ALA A 281 6.00 -32.84 20.53
CA ALA A 281 4.84 -32.16 19.99
C ALA A 281 4.45 -32.82 18.66
N LYS A 282 3.20 -33.29 18.57
CA LYS A 282 2.64 -33.93 17.39
C LYS A 282 1.35 -33.24 16.95
N GLY A 283 1.17 -33.06 15.64
CA GLY A 283 -0.04 -32.50 15.06
C GLY A 283 -0.17 -32.88 13.59
N GLY A 284 -1.40 -33.05 13.12
CA GLY A 284 -1.73 -33.36 11.72
C GLY A 284 -2.68 -32.35 11.10
N VAL A 285 -2.68 -32.22 9.78
CA VAL A 285 -3.70 -31.51 8.99
C VAL A 285 -3.78 -32.14 7.59
N GLY A 286 -4.98 -32.31 7.03
CA GLY A 286 -5.15 -32.67 5.63
C GLY A 286 -5.13 -31.42 4.74
N VAL A 287 -4.40 -31.45 3.63
CA VAL A 287 -4.19 -30.29 2.76
C VAL A 287 -4.50 -30.62 1.31
N VAL A 288 -5.30 -29.76 0.68
CA VAL A 288 -5.55 -29.75 -0.76
C VAL A 288 -5.29 -28.35 -1.30
N ILE A 289 -4.62 -28.26 -2.45
CA ILE A 289 -4.29 -27.00 -3.11
C ILE A 289 -4.94 -26.99 -4.48
N GLU A 290 -5.63 -25.89 -4.76
CA GLU A 290 -6.33 -25.64 -6.00
C GLU A 290 -5.89 -24.30 -6.60
N PRO A 291 -5.75 -24.19 -7.93
CA PRO A 291 -5.47 -22.93 -8.59
C PRO A 291 -6.74 -22.07 -8.64
N LEU A 292 -6.65 -20.80 -8.21
CA LEU A 292 -7.77 -19.87 -8.34
C LEU A 292 -7.74 -19.17 -9.71
N SER A 293 -8.86 -19.24 -10.45
CA SER A 293 -9.05 -18.45 -11.67
C SER A 293 -9.30 -16.98 -11.34
N GLU A 294 -8.78 -16.06 -12.16
CA GLU A 294 -8.97 -14.62 -11.98
C GLU A 294 -10.46 -14.26 -11.86
N GLY A 295 -10.87 -13.72 -10.70
CA GLY A 295 -12.27 -13.32 -10.43
C GLY A 295 -13.14 -14.39 -9.75
N GLY A 296 -12.58 -15.53 -9.33
CA GLY A 296 -13.32 -16.51 -8.54
C GLY A 296 -13.53 -16.03 -7.11
N GLU A 297 -14.76 -15.63 -6.76
CA GLU A 297 -15.16 -15.48 -5.37
C GLU A 297 -15.30 -16.86 -4.73
N VAL A 298 -14.63 -17.08 -3.61
CA VAL A 298 -14.74 -18.33 -2.84
C VAL A 298 -15.98 -18.24 -1.96
N GLY A 299 -17.04 -18.96 -2.34
CA GLY A 299 -18.25 -19.06 -1.53
C GLY A 299 -17.99 -19.78 -0.21
N SER A 300 -18.57 -19.28 0.89
CA SER A 300 -18.56 -19.96 2.19
C SER A 300 -19.65 -21.02 2.23
N GLN A 301 -19.28 -22.29 2.41
CA GLN A 301 -20.22 -23.38 2.70
C GLN A 301 -20.38 -23.56 4.23
N GLU A 302 -21.42 -24.27 4.65
CA GLU A 302 -21.59 -24.65 6.07
C GLU A 302 -20.36 -25.44 6.56
N HIS A 303 -19.82 -25.08 7.73
CA HIS A 303 -18.58 -25.65 8.32
C HIS A 303 -17.24 -25.30 7.62
N GLU A 304 -17.23 -24.28 6.75
CA GLU A 304 -16.01 -23.74 6.15
C GLU A 304 -15.76 -22.28 6.59
N GLN A 305 -14.53 -21.99 7.00
CA GLN A 305 -14.09 -20.61 7.27
C GLN A 305 -13.09 -20.17 6.21
N VAL A 306 -13.42 -19.07 5.52
CA VAL A 306 -12.59 -18.50 4.45
C VAL A 306 -11.76 -17.35 5.02
N PHE A 307 -10.46 -17.37 4.77
CA PHE A 307 -9.53 -16.31 5.10
C PHE A 307 -8.80 -15.84 3.84
N GLU A 308 -8.71 -14.53 3.66
CA GLU A 308 -7.85 -13.93 2.67
C GLU A 308 -6.42 -13.80 3.22
N LEU A 309 -5.45 -14.27 2.44
CA LEU A 309 -4.02 -14.17 2.71
C LEU A 309 -3.38 -13.11 1.81
N ALA A 310 -2.09 -12.84 2.05
CA ALA A 310 -1.30 -11.98 1.16
C ALA A 310 -1.30 -12.53 -0.28
N ASP A 311 -1.12 -11.62 -1.25
CA ASP A 311 -1.00 -11.94 -2.67
C ASP A 311 -2.21 -12.68 -3.26
N LYS A 312 -3.44 -12.31 -2.83
CA LYS A 312 -4.72 -12.90 -3.32
C LYS A 312 -4.80 -14.42 -3.16
N ASN A 313 -4.11 -14.95 -2.15
CA ASN A 313 -4.25 -16.35 -1.77
C ASN A 313 -5.43 -16.51 -0.82
N TYR A 314 -6.14 -17.63 -0.93
CA TYR A 314 -7.29 -17.92 -0.08
C TYR A 314 -7.02 -19.18 0.72
N LEU A 315 -7.40 -19.14 1.99
CA LEU A 315 -7.38 -20.27 2.89
C LEU A 315 -8.82 -20.63 3.25
N VAL A 316 -9.22 -21.84 2.92
CA VAL A 316 -10.48 -22.44 3.35
C VAL A 316 -10.15 -23.48 4.39
N VAL A 317 -10.59 -23.27 5.63
CA VAL A 317 -10.47 -24.29 6.67
C VAL A 317 -11.82 -24.97 6.81
N ALA A 318 -11.87 -26.22 6.36
CA ALA A 318 -13.02 -27.10 6.50
C ALA A 318 -12.89 -27.87 7.83
N THR A 319 -13.87 -27.70 8.71
CA THR A 319 -13.99 -28.46 9.95
C THR A 319 -15.29 -29.25 9.94
N PRO A 320 -15.39 -30.35 9.17
CA PRO A 320 -16.64 -31.09 9.00
C PRO A 320 -17.17 -31.70 10.31
N THR A 321 -16.32 -31.81 11.34
CA THR A 321 -16.62 -32.43 12.62
C THR A 321 -16.87 -31.44 13.77
N LEU A 322 -16.67 -30.13 13.54
CA LEU A 322 -16.78 -29.07 14.55
C LEU A 322 -17.77 -27.97 14.13
N GLN A 323 -18.54 -27.45 15.09
CA GLN A 323 -19.33 -26.23 14.92
C GLN A 323 -18.44 -24.99 15.06
N ALA A 324 -18.95 -23.82 14.67
CA ALA A 324 -18.21 -22.54 14.70
C ALA A 324 -17.63 -22.17 16.08
N ASP A 325 -18.23 -22.70 17.16
CA ASP A 325 -17.81 -22.47 18.55
C ASP A 325 -16.78 -23.49 19.06
N GLY A 326 -16.39 -24.49 18.26
CA GLY A 326 -15.43 -25.55 18.65
C GLY A 326 -16.06 -26.76 19.33
N SER A 327 -17.39 -26.80 19.43
CA SER A 327 -18.16 -27.97 19.90
C SER A 327 -18.29 -29.04 18.82
N ALA A 328 -18.38 -30.30 19.24
CA ALA A 328 -18.60 -31.44 18.34
C ALA A 328 -19.98 -31.34 17.65
N VAL A 329 -20.04 -31.64 16.35
CA VAL A 329 -21.30 -31.62 15.56
C VAL A 329 -22.23 -32.79 15.94
N SER A 330 -21.72 -33.87 16.54
CA SER A 330 -22.49 -35.06 16.95
C SER A 330 -21.94 -35.67 18.24
N GLU A 331 -22.75 -36.42 19.00
CA GLU A 331 -22.32 -37.06 20.27
C GLU A 331 -21.21 -38.11 20.12
N GLU A 332 -20.92 -38.56 18.89
CA GLU A 332 -19.86 -39.52 18.56
C GLU A 332 -18.52 -38.87 18.18
N THR A 333 -18.46 -37.54 17.99
CA THR A 333 -17.24 -36.84 17.60
C THR A 333 -16.53 -36.20 18.81
N ILE A 334 -15.20 -36.35 18.85
CA ILE A 334 -14.37 -35.78 19.92
C ILE A 334 -14.24 -34.27 19.68
N GLY A 335 -14.78 -33.47 20.60
CA GLY A 335 -14.60 -32.01 20.61
C GLY A 335 -13.15 -31.60 20.90
N LEU A 336 -12.80 -30.35 20.62
CA LEU A 336 -11.48 -29.81 20.97
C LEU A 336 -11.24 -29.90 22.49
N PRO A 337 -10.04 -30.30 22.96
CA PRO A 337 -9.72 -30.33 24.38
C PRO A 337 -9.58 -28.89 24.92
N GLU A 338 -10.67 -28.33 25.45
CA GLU A 338 -10.64 -27.11 26.25
C GLU A 338 -9.93 -27.39 27.59
N PRO A 339 -8.94 -26.58 28.03
CA PRO A 339 -8.68 -25.17 27.70
C PRO A 339 -7.44 -24.91 26.80
N LEU A 340 -6.90 -25.94 26.14
CA LEU A 340 -5.59 -25.87 25.46
C LEU A 340 -5.64 -25.29 24.04
N LEU A 341 -6.80 -25.34 23.37
CA LEU A 341 -6.97 -24.91 21.97
C LEU A 341 -8.28 -24.12 21.76
N PRO A 342 -8.29 -22.79 22.02
CA PRO A 342 -9.42 -21.96 21.60
C PRO A 342 -9.45 -21.86 20.07
N MET A 343 -10.64 -21.97 19.48
CA MET A 343 -10.84 -21.99 18.02
C MET A 343 -10.19 -20.79 17.32
N SER A 344 -10.31 -19.58 17.88
CA SER A 344 -9.68 -18.37 17.32
C SER A 344 -8.15 -18.46 17.22
N ALA A 345 -7.49 -19.07 18.20
CA ALA A 345 -6.04 -19.26 18.19
C ALA A 345 -5.63 -20.37 17.21
N LEU A 346 -6.46 -21.40 17.04
CA LEU A 346 -6.26 -22.45 16.05
C LEU A 346 -6.31 -21.89 14.63
N MET A 347 -7.33 -21.07 14.32
CA MET A 347 -7.47 -20.44 13.01
C MET A 347 -6.30 -19.49 12.71
N LEU A 348 -5.86 -18.72 13.72
CA LEU A 348 -4.68 -17.86 13.59
C LEU A 348 -3.41 -18.68 13.37
N ALA A 349 -3.26 -19.81 14.07
CA ALA A 349 -2.12 -20.71 13.91
C ALA A 349 -2.06 -21.30 12.48
N PHE A 350 -3.20 -21.73 11.93
CA PHE A 350 -3.27 -22.19 10.54
C PHE A 350 -3.01 -21.07 9.54
N ARG A 351 -3.59 -19.89 9.74
CA ARG A 351 -3.33 -18.72 8.88
C ARG A 351 -1.84 -18.41 8.82
N ASN A 352 -1.16 -18.38 9.97
CA ASN A 352 0.28 -18.11 10.02
C ASN A 352 1.10 -19.22 9.37
N GLY A 353 0.73 -20.50 9.60
CA GLY A 353 1.41 -21.65 9.01
C GLY A 353 1.30 -21.69 7.48
N VAL A 354 0.11 -21.46 6.95
CA VAL A 354 -0.16 -21.41 5.51
C VAL A 354 0.50 -20.18 4.88
N SER A 355 0.38 -19.00 5.48
CA SER A 355 1.04 -17.79 4.98
C SER A 355 2.55 -17.95 4.89
N ALA A 356 3.18 -18.64 5.86
CA ALA A 356 4.61 -18.94 5.83
C ALA A 356 5.00 -19.98 4.76
N ALA A 357 4.08 -20.87 4.36
CA ALA A 357 4.30 -21.80 3.26
C ALA A 357 4.14 -21.12 1.90
N CYS A 358 3.10 -20.31 1.71
CA CYS A 358 2.83 -19.57 0.48
C CYS A 358 3.86 -18.47 0.21
N ALA A 359 4.63 -18.03 1.20
CA ALA A 359 5.70 -17.07 1.02
C ALA A 359 6.81 -17.56 0.05
N ARG A 360 6.93 -18.87 -0.19
CA ARG A 360 7.95 -19.44 -1.08
C ARG A 360 7.39 -20.56 -1.94
N GLY A 361 7.49 -20.38 -3.25
CA GLY A 361 7.07 -21.34 -4.25
C GLY A 361 8.03 -22.53 -4.41
N PRO A 362 7.56 -23.65 -4.96
CA PRO A 362 8.33 -24.88 -5.04
C PRO A 362 9.40 -24.88 -6.14
N SER A 363 9.28 -24.05 -7.19
CA SER A 363 10.13 -24.14 -8.38
C SER A 363 11.23 -23.08 -8.43
N HIS A 364 10.89 -21.82 -8.19
CA HIS A 364 11.82 -20.69 -8.26
C HIS A 364 11.88 -19.87 -6.96
N VAL A 365 11.24 -20.35 -5.89
CA VAL A 365 11.24 -19.74 -4.54
C VAL A 365 10.52 -18.38 -4.51
N TYR A 366 9.80 -18.00 -5.57
CA TYR A 366 8.99 -16.79 -5.56
C TYR A 366 7.70 -16.99 -4.76
N PRO A 367 7.15 -15.94 -4.10
CA PRO A 367 5.92 -16.10 -3.33
C PRO A 367 4.74 -16.50 -4.22
N MET A 368 3.86 -17.33 -3.67
CA MET A 368 2.70 -17.88 -4.37
C MET A 368 1.61 -16.81 -4.56
N HIS A 369 0.91 -16.83 -5.69
CA HIS A 369 -0.21 -15.93 -6.02
C HIS A 369 -1.41 -16.72 -6.55
N SER A 370 -2.62 -16.26 -6.25
CA SER A 370 -3.89 -16.86 -6.70
C SER A 370 -4.00 -18.36 -6.39
N THR A 371 -3.56 -18.77 -5.21
CA THR A 371 -3.69 -20.16 -4.74
C THR A 371 -4.80 -20.30 -3.71
N LEU A 372 -5.65 -21.31 -3.88
CA LEU A 372 -6.66 -21.71 -2.91
C LEU A 372 -6.11 -22.91 -2.13
N VAL A 373 -5.90 -22.72 -0.83
CA VAL A 373 -5.47 -23.77 0.09
C VAL A 373 -6.68 -24.20 0.90
N ARG A 374 -7.10 -25.45 0.74
CA ARG A 374 -8.16 -26.07 1.52
C ARG A 374 -7.52 -26.97 2.59
N LEU A 375 -7.70 -26.60 3.85
CA LEU A 375 -7.28 -27.41 5.00
C LEU A 375 -8.48 -28.17 5.54
N THR A 376 -8.35 -29.49 5.66
CA THR A 376 -9.31 -30.35 6.33
C THR A 376 -8.77 -30.70 7.71
N PHE A 377 -9.48 -30.30 8.76
CA PHE A 377 -9.07 -30.56 10.14
C PHE A 377 -10.09 -31.43 10.88
N ASP A 378 -9.70 -32.68 11.16
CA ASP A 378 -10.46 -33.63 11.96
C ASP A 378 -9.76 -33.92 13.30
N PRO A 379 -10.36 -33.57 14.46
CA PRO A 379 -9.78 -33.79 15.78
C PRO A 379 -9.37 -35.23 16.04
N ALA A 380 -10.15 -36.21 15.57
CA ALA A 380 -9.88 -37.64 15.79
C ALA A 380 -8.61 -38.15 15.10
N ARG A 381 -8.21 -37.54 13.98
CA ARG A 381 -7.02 -37.93 13.21
C ARG A 381 -5.82 -37.05 13.50
N HIS A 382 -6.06 -35.81 13.89
CA HIS A 382 -5.06 -34.75 13.86
C HIS A 382 -4.64 -34.23 15.24
N VAL A 383 -5.43 -34.51 16.28
CA VAL A 383 -5.12 -34.12 17.66
C VAL A 383 -4.54 -35.32 18.41
N PHE A 384 -3.37 -35.12 18.98
CA PHE A 384 -2.64 -36.08 19.80
C PHE A 384 -2.53 -35.56 21.25
N PRO A 385 -2.20 -36.43 22.23
CA PRO A 385 -2.18 -36.04 23.65
C PRO A 385 -1.25 -34.87 24.00
N ASN A 386 -0.23 -34.59 23.17
CA ASN A 386 0.75 -33.51 23.36
C ASN A 386 0.70 -32.45 22.23
N THR A 387 -0.46 -32.25 21.60
CA THR A 387 -0.60 -31.26 20.52
C THR A 387 -0.52 -29.83 21.05
N THR A 388 0.29 -29.01 20.40
CA THR A 388 0.41 -27.57 20.67
C THR A 388 0.00 -26.75 19.45
N LEU A 389 -0.42 -25.50 19.64
CA LEU A 389 -0.75 -24.58 18.53
C LEU A 389 0.42 -24.40 17.55
N ALA A 390 1.65 -24.36 18.06
CA ALA A 390 2.86 -24.26 17.23
C ALA A 390 3.10 -25.52 16.38
N ALA A 391 2.79 -26.70 16.91
CA ALA A 391 2.87 -27.95 16.16
C ALA A 391 1.83 -28.01 15.04
N LEU A 392 0.61 -27.53 15.28
CA LEU A 392 -0.44 -27.44 14.25
C LEU A 392 -0.13 -26.42 13.16
N ALA A 393 0.39 -25.24 13.53
CA ALA A 393 0.89 -24.26 12.56
C ALA A 393 2.01 -24.85 11.68
N SER A 394 2.94 -25.59 12.29
CA SER A 394 4.04 -26.23 11.57
C SER A 394 3.58 -27.40 10.71
N ALA A 395 2.59 -28.18 11.17
CA ALA A 395 1.95 -29.26 10.41
C ALA A 395 1.26 -28.72 9.15
N ALA A 396 0.46 -27.66 9.29
CA ALA A 396 -0.15 -26.98 8.15
C ALA A 396 0.90 -26.47 7.16
N ARG A 397 1.98 -25.83 7.65
CA ARG A 397 3.07 -25.37 6.79
C ARG A 397 3.72 -26.51 5.99
N LEU A 398 4.06 -27.62 6.64
CA LEU A 398 4.68 -28.77 5.97
C LEU A 398 3.72 -29.43 4.98
N GLY A 399 2.45 -29.62 5.37
CA GLY A 399 1.43 -30.18 4.49
C GLY A 399 1.23 -29.34 3.23
N VAL A 400 1.19 -28.02 3.35
CA VAL A 400 1.12 -27.11 2.18
C VAL A 400 2.37 -27.21 1.32
N LEU A 401 3.58 -27.25 1.91
CA LEU A 401 4.82 -27.41 1.13
C LEU A 401 4.87 -28.74 0.38
N GLU A 402 4.40 -29.83 0.98
CA GLU A 402 4.31 -31.13 0.31
C GLU A 402 3.26 -31.12 -0.79
N ALA A 403 2.07 -30.56 -0.53
CA ALA A 403 1.02 -30.41 -1.53
C ALA A 403 1.46 -29.54 -2.73
N LEU A 404 2.21 -28.45 -2.48
CA LEU A 404 2.81 -27.62 -3.53
C LEU A 404 3.83 -28.42 -4.35
N LYS A 405 4.66 -29.24 -3.71
CA LYS A 405 5.64 -30.11 -4.40
C LYS A 405 4.97 -31.20 -5.23
N VAL A 406 3.89 -31.81 -4.72
CA VAL A 406 3.11 -32.82 -5.47
C VAL A 406 2.47 -32.16 -6.68
N SER A 407 1.82 -31.01 -6.50
CA SER A 407 1.22 -30.28 -7.62
C SER A 407 2.25 -29.83 -8.66
N ALA A 408 3.44 -29.37 -8.23
CA ALA A 408 4.53 -29.00 -9.13
C ALA A 408 5.12 -30.17 -9.94
N LYS A 409 5.03 -31.41 -9.43
CA LYS A 409 5.44 -32.61 -10.18
C LYS A 409 4.40 -33.01 -11.24
N GLY A 410 3.12 -32.81 -10.94
CA GLY A 410 2.01 -33.13 -11.85
C GLY A 410 1.78 -32.09 -12.94
N SER A 411 2.04 -30.81 -12.64
CA SER A 411 1.90 -29.69 -13.58
C SER A 411 3.03 -28.68 -13.41
N GLU A 412 3.59 -28.18 -14.51
CA GLU A 412 4.62 -27.16 -14.47
C GLU A 412 4.06 -25.88 -13.84
N THR A 413 4.70 -25.41 -12.77
CA THR A 413 4.32 -24.17 -12.08
C THR A 413 4.49 -22.98 -13.00
N ALA A 414 3.48 -22.12 -13.09
CA ALA A 414 3.53 -20.93 -13.91
C ALA A 414 4.19 -19.78 -13.15
N LEU A 415 5.21 -19.16 -13.74
CA LEU A 415 5.74 -17.89 -13.23
C LEU A 415 4.82 -16.75 -13.68
N MET A 416 4.46 -15.89 -12.75
CA MET A 416 3.60 -14.73 -12.98
C MET A 416 4.42 -13.44 -12.96
N GLU A 417 4.12 -12.55 -13.90
CA GLU A 417 4.70 -11.22 -13.97
C GLU A 417 3.65 -10.15 -13.64
N PRO A 418 4.07 -9.05 -12.98
CA PRO A 418 3.17 -7.91 -12.78
C PRO A 418 2.91 -7.21 -14.12
N VAL A 419 1.63 -7.02 -14.42
CA VAL A 419 1.14 -6.26 -15.57
C VAL A 419 0.64 -4.91 -15.09
N MET A 420 1.13 -3.87 -15.76
CA MET A 420 0.80 -2.48 -15.46
C MET A 420 -0.33 -2.00 -16.36
N LEU A 421 -1.28 -1.29 -15.77
CA LEU A 421 -2.16 -0.40 -16.51
C LEU A 421 -1.41 0.91 -16.77
N VAL A 422 -1.06 1.13 -18.04
CA VAL A 422 -0.28 2.27 -18.50
C VAL A 422 -1.20 3.22 -19.22
N THR A 423 -1.25 4.47 -18.76
CA THR A 423 -1.90 5.57 -19.46
C THR A 423 -0.84 6.47 -20.07
N ILE A 424 -0.70 6.42 -21.40
CA ILE A 424 0.29 7.19 -22.17
C ILE A 424 -0.41 8.38 -22.81
N SER A 425 0.06 9.59 -22.53
CA SER A 425 -0.40 10.82 -23.18
C SER A 425 0.59 11.24 -24.25
N VAL A 426 0.12 11.33 -25.50
CA VAL A 426 0.94 11.60 -26.68
C VAL A 426 0.22 12.42 -27.73
N ASP A 427 0.98 13.16 -28.53
CA ASP A 427 0.43 13.91 -29.67
C ASP A 427 -0.16 12.96 -30.72
N GLU A 428 -1.24 13.38 -31.36
CA GLU A 428 -1.96 12.61 -32.39
C GLU A 428 -1.05 12.11 -33.52
N GLY A 429 -0.07 12.92 -33.95
CA GLY A 429 0.87 12.55 -35.03
C GLY A 429 1.77 11.35 -34.69
N ASN A 430 2.04 11.10 -33.40
CA ASN A 430 2.90 10.01 -32.94
C ASN A 430 2.13 8.82 -32.37
N LEU A 431 0.79 8.91 -32.34
CA LEU A 431 -0.09 7.89 -31.76
C LEU A 431 0.16 6.50 -32.37
N GLY A 432 0.20 6.42 -33.71
CA GLY A 432 0.39 5.15 -34.41
C GLY A 432 1.73 4.47 -34.12
N ALA A 433 2.81 5.26 -33.97
CA ALA A 433 4.13 4.74 -33.64
C ALA A 433 4.17 4.15 -32.22
N VAL A 434 3.55 4.83 -31.25
CA VAL A 434 3.48 4.39 -29.86
C VAL A 434 2.59 3.16 -29.70
N VAL A 435 1.44 3.15 -30.37
CA VAL A 435 0.54 1.98 -30.43
C VAL A 435 1.25 0.75 -31.00
N HIS A 436 2.03 0.94 -32.08
CA HIS A 436 2.80 -0.14 -32.70
C HIS A 436 3.90 -0.65 -31.76
N ASP A 437 4.63 0.23 -31.07
CA ASP A 437 5.70 -0.12 -30.14
C ASP A 437 5.18 -0.92 -28.93
N ILE A 438 4.07 -0.47 -28.32
CA ILE A 438 3.45 -1.17 -27.19
C ILE A 438 2.96 -2.57 -27.60
N SER A 439 2.31 -2.69 -28.76
CA SER A 439 1.75 -3.98 -29.19
C SER A 439 2.81 -4.96 -29.71
N SER A 440 3.82 -4.47 -30.45
CA SER A 440 4.80 -5.33 -31.13
C SER A 440 6.02 -5.66 -30.29
N ALA A 441 6.70 -4.65 -29.73
CA ALA A 441 7.96 -4.82 -29.03
C ALA A 441 7.76 -5.21 -27.56
N ARG A 442 6.73 -4.66 -26.93
CA ARG A 442 6.48 -4.81 -25.49
C ARG A 442 5.44 -5.87 -25.16
N GLY A 443 4.75 -6.39 -26.18
CA GLY A 443 3.70 -7.41 -26.04
C GLY A 443 2.55 -6.96 -25.14
N GLY A 444 2.26 -5.65 -25.14
CA GLY A 444 1.15 -5.06 -24.40
C GLY A 444 -0.17 -5.13 -25.20
N SER A 445 -1.28 -5.23 -24.47
CA SER A 445 -2.63 -5.18 -25.05
C SER A 445 -3.25 -3.80 -24.83
N ILE A 446 -3.72 -3.16 -25.89
CA ILE A 446 -4.40 -1.87 -25.80
C ILE A 446 -5.81 -2.08 -25.29
N VAL A 447 -6.18 -1.39 -24.22
CA VAL A 447 -7.50 -1.47 -23.59
C VAL A 447 -8.42 -0.42 -24.20
N SER A 448 -7.95 0.83 -24.28
CA SER A 448 -8.69 1.92 -24.91
C SER A 448 -7.74 2.94 -25.55
N LEU A 449 -8.25 3.58 -26.61
CA LEU A 449 -7.63 4.74 -27.25
C LEU A 449 -8.60 5.88 -27.08
N ASP A 450 -8.36 6.74 -26.08
CA ASP A 450 -9.24 7.86 -25.85
C ASP A 450 -8.87 8.97 -26.84
N SER A 451 -9.76 9.14 -27.81
CA SER A 451 -9.86 10.38 -28.56
C SER A 451 -10.69 11.30 -27.71
N GLU A 452 -10.24 12.53 -27.43
CA GLU A 452 -11.13 13.57 -26.91
C GLU A 452 -12.22 13.92 -27.95
N GLU A 453 -13.11 12.99 -28.23
CA GLU A 453 -14.41 13.22 -28.83
C GLU A 453 -15.42 13.12 -27.71
N THR A 454 -15.73 14.29 -27.15
CA THR A 454 -17.00 14.58 -26.48
C THR A 454 -17.33 13.65 -25.30
N ALA A 455 -16.96 14.07 -24.09
CA ALA A 455 -17.61 13.62 -22.87
C ALA A 455 -19.13 13.83 -23.02
N SER A 456 -19.84 12.77 -23.39
CA SER A 456 -21.29 12.73 -23.44
C SER A 456 -21.81 12.72 -22.00
N SER A 457 -22.21 13.92 -21.58
CA SER A 457 -23.30 14.21 -20.64
C SER A 457 -23.97 12.99 -19.98
N SER A 458 -23.42 12.54 -18.86
CA SER A 458 -24.22 11.89 -17.81
C SER A 458 -24.60 12.94 -16.76
N GLN A 459 -25.91 13.05 -16.57
CA GLN A 459 -26.59 14.08 -15.78
C GLN A 459 -26.12 14.11 -14.32
N SER A 460 -25.55 15.23 -13.88
CA SER A 460 -25.68 15.71 -12.49
C SER A 460 -25.70 17.24 -12.48
N GLY A 461 -26.61 17.79 -11.68
CA GLY A 461 -27.19 19.12 -11.91
C GLY A 461 -26.30 20.34 -11.71
N GLY A 462 -26.69 21.42 -12.40
CA GLY A 462 -26.73 22.75 -11.79
C GLY A 462 -25.58 23.73 -12.04
N VAL A 463 -24.75 23.56 -13.08
CA VAL A 463 -23.86 24.65 -13.54
C VAL A 463 -23.99 24.79 -15.05
N ALA A 464 -24.27 26.01 -15.51
CA ALA A 464 -24.47 26.33 -16.92
C ALA A 464 -23.22 25.94 -17.73
N SER A 465 -23.42 25.12 -18.76
CA SER A 465 -22.37 24.73 -19.71
C SER A 465 -21.79 25.98 -20.35
N VAL A 466 -20.52 26.26 -20.06
CA VAL A 466 -19.81 27.40 -20.63
C VAL A 466 -19.46 27.07 -22.08
N ASP A 467 -19.99 27.87 -23.00
CA ASP A 467 -19.78 27.72 -24.45
C ASP A 467 -18.39 28.24 -24.84
N VAL A 468 -17.43 27.32 -24.97
CA VAL A 468 -16.00 27.58 -25.20
C VAL A 468 -15.76 28.33 -26.53
N SER A 469 -16.71 28.27 -27.47
CA SER A 469 -16.67 28.99 -28.75
C SER A 469 -16.77 30.51 -28.61
N ARG A 470 -17.28 31.00 -27.48
CA ARG A 470 -17.42 32.43 -27.17
C ARG A 470 -16.31 32.98 -26.28
N ILE A 471 -15.43 32.12 -25.79
CA ILE A 471 -14.30 32.51 -24.94
C ILE A 471 -13.07 32.60 -25.82
N TYR A 472 -12.64 33.84 -26.09
CA TYR A 472 -11.35 34.09 -26.72
C TYR A 472 -10.23 33.73 -25.73
N ALA A 473 -9.62 32.56 -25.91
CA ALA A 473 -8.33 32.25 -25.31
C ALA A 473 -7.23 32.76 -26.26
N PRO A 474 -6.28 33.60 -25.80
CA PRO A 474 -5.17 34.04 -26.64
C PRO A 474 -4.38 32.81 -27.11
N PRO A 475 -3.95 32.77 -28.39
CA PRO A 475 -3.22 31.65 -28.93
C PRO A 475 -1.94 31.43 -28.12
N ASP A 476 -1.76 30.19 -27.65
CA ASP A 476 -0.59 29.80 -26.85
C ASP A 476 0.68 29.95 -27.69
N PRO A 477 1.66 30.79 -27.29
CA PRO A 477 2.91 30.96 -28.03
C PRO A 477 3.76 29.68 -28.13
N PHE A 478 3.43 28.63 -27.38
CA PHE A 478 4.06 27.31 -27.47
C PHE A 478 3.35 26.33 -28.42
N ALA A 479 2.16 26.69 -28.93
CA ALA A 479 1.50 25.97 -30.01
C ALA A 479 2.18 26.31 -31.35
N GLY A 480 3.27 25.61 -31.65
CA GLY A 480 3.86 25.43 -32.98
C GLY A 480 3.89 26.65 -33.91
N GLY A 481 5.03 27.35 -33.93
CA GLY A 481 5.33 28.36 -34.94
C GLY A 481 5.31 27.80 -36.37
N GLY A 482 4.43 28.35 -37.18
CA GLY A 482 4.42 28.27 -38.63
C GLY A 482 3.85 29.57 -39.18
N ASP A 483 4.70 30.59 -39.30
CA ASP A 483 4.35 31.84 -39.96
C ASP A 483 4.30 31.58 -41.48
N GLY A 484 3.10 31.60 -42.05
CA GLY A 484 2.92 31.43 -43.49
C GLY A 484 1.54 30.96 -43.89
N LEU A 485 0.73 31.92 -44.33
CA LEU A 485 -0.43 31.77 -45.21
C LEU A 485 -1.79 31.54 -44.52
N ALA A 486 -2.55 32.63 -44.43
CA ALA A 486 -4.00 32.59 -44.35
C ALA A 486 -4.59 32.07 -45.67
N ASP A 487 -5.65 31.26 -45.53
CA ASP A 487 -6.74 30.97 -46.46
C ASP A 487 -6.89 29.49 -46.89
N LEU A 488 -8.16 29.06 -46.85
CA LEU A 488 -8.78 27.81 -47.33
C LEU A 488 -8.91 26.63 -46.34
N GLY A 489 -10.07 26.60 -45.66
CA GLY A 489 -11.00 25.47 -45.71
C GLY A 489 -10.62 24.13 -45.05
N THR A 490 -11.37 23.78 -44.01
CA THR A 490 -11.67 22.39 -43.58
C THR A 490 -10.50 21.51 -43.14
N GLY A 491 -10.44 21.27 -41.82
CA GLY A 491 -9.95 20.02 -41.25
C GLY A 491 -8.44 19.93 -41.00
N GLY A 492 -8.06 20.04 -39.73
CA GLY A 492 -6.83 19.44 -39.22
C GLY A 492 -5.84 20.42 -38.60
N LEU A 493 -5.27 19.97 -37.46
CA LEU A 493 -4.05 20.46 -36.80
C LEU A 493 -4.20 21.40 -35.60
N ALA A 494 -5.25 21.22 -34.80
CA ALA A 494 -5.05 21.24 -33.35
C ALA A 494 -4.70 19.82 -32.92
N GLY A 495 -3.41 19.46 -32.93
CA GLY A 495 -2.96 18.14 -32.47
C GLY A 495 -3.19 18.03 -30.96
N GLY A 496 -4.38 17.58 -30.57
CA GLY A 496 -4.73 17.33 -29.17
C GLY A 496 -3.85 16.22 -28.60
N MET A 497 -3.57 16.30 -27.30
CA MET A 497 -2.99 15.17 -26.58
C MET A 497 -4.02 14.04 -26.57
N LYS A 498 -3.64 12.88 -27.07
CA LYS A 498 -4.43 11.66 -27.04
C LYS A 498 -3.94 10.78 -25.90
N GLN A 499 -4.85 10.03 -25.28
CA GLN A 499 -4.51 9.09 -24.22
C GLN A 499 -4.67 7.65 -24.71
N ILE A 500 -3.61 6.85 -24.52
CA ILE A 500 -3.61 5.41 -24.78
C ILE A 500 -3.63 4.72 -23.43
N VAL A 501 -4.64 3.88 -23.18
CA VAL A 501 -4.64 2.99 -22.02
C VAL A 501 -4.28 1.59 -22.50
N ALA A 502 -3.18 1.04 -22.00
CA ALA A 502 -2.69 -0.27 -22.38
C ALA A 502 -2.25 -1.06 -21.15
N ARG A 503 -2.36 -2.39 -21.25
CA ARG A 503 -1.82 -3.33 -20.27
C ARG A 503 -0.48 -3.82 -20.78
N VAL A 504 0.58 -3.59 -20.03
CA VAL A 504 1.95 -3.92 -20.45
C VAL A 504 2.68 -4.61 -19.31
N PRO A 505 3.43 -5.70 -19.58
CA PRO A 505 4.30 -6.31 -18.58
C PRO A 505 5.32 -5.33 -18.01
N LEU A 506 5.50 -5.32 -16.69
CA LEU A 506 6.38 -4.36 -16.02
C LEU A 506 7.83 -4.44 -16.52
N LYS A 507 8.33 -5.65 -16.82
CA LYS A 507 9.69 -5.88 -17.31
C LYS A 507 10.00 -5.08 -18.57
N GLU A 508 9.04 -4.97 -19.46
CA GLU A 508 9.18 -4.29 -20.73
C GLU A 508 9.06 -2.76 -20.61
N MET A 509 8.54 -2.28 -19.47
CA MET A 509 8.37 -0.85 -19.18
C MET A 509 9.59 -0.21 -18.49
N VAL A 510 10.58 -1.02 -18.08
CA VAL A 510 11.85 -0.53 -17.51
C VAL A 510 12.59 0.29 -18.56
N GLY A 511 12.96 1.53 -18.23
CA GLY A 511 13.61 2.47 -19.15
C GLY A 511 12.70 3.06 -20.23
N TYR A 512 11.39 2.75 -20.23
CA TYR A 512 10.48 3.13 -21.32
C TYR A 512 10.38 4.64 -21.54
N LEU A 513 10.49 5.45 -20.47
CA LEU A 513 10.37 6.91 -20.56
C LEU A 513 11.38 7.52 -21.55
N LYS A 514 12.61 6.98 -21.59
CA LYS A 514 13.67 7.46 -22.51
C LYS A 514 13.29 7.14 -23.96
N HIS A 515 12.75 5.94 -24.19
CA HIS A 515 12.30 5.50 -25.51
C HIS A 515 11.07 6.29 -25.99
N LEU A 516 10.05 6.44 -25.13
CA LEU A 516 8.84 7.20 -25.42
C LEU A 516 9.17 8.67 -25.78
N ARG A 517 10.07 9.31 -25.03
CA ARG A 517 10.50 10.69 -25.33
C ARG A 517 11.23 10.78 -26.67
N SER A 518 12.05 9.79 -27.01
CA SER A 518 12.72 9.73 -28.32
C SER A 518 11.72 9.61 -29.46
N LEU A 519 10.72 8.73 -29.31
CA LEU A 519 9.65 8.52 -30.30
C LEU A 519 8.73 9.72 -30.48
N THR A 520 8.53 10.51 -29.42
CA THR A 520 7.50 11.57 -29.40
C THR A 520 8.09 12.98 -29.48
N GLY A 521 9.40 13.08 -29.75
CA GLY A 521 10.10 14.38 -29.73
C GLY A 521 10.08 15.05 -28.35
N GLY A 522 9.95 14.27 -27.28
CA GLY A 522 10.03 14.71 -25.89
C GLY A 522 8.69 15.02 -25.21
N ARG A 523 7.57 15.00 -25.95
CA ARG A 523 6.24 15.40 -25.45
C ARG A 523 5.45 14.27 -24.79
N GLY A 524 5.79 13.02 -25.08
CA GLY A 524 5.13 11.86 -24.50
C GLY A 524 5.37 11.73 -23.00
N THR A 525 4.29 11.56 -22.26
CA THR A 525 4.33 11.23 -20.83
C THR A 525 3.51 9.97 -20.59
N PHE A 526 3.83 9.23 -19.54
CA PHE A 526 2.99 8.11 -19.15
C PHE A 526 2.91 7.99 -17.63
N THR A 527 1.80 7.44 -17.18
CA THR A 527 1.60 7.00 -15.81
C THR A 527 1.32 5.50 -15.84
N MET A 528 1.71 4.80 -14.79
CA MET A 528 1.48 3.37 -14.68
C MET A 528 1.04 3.00 -13.27
N ILE A 529 0.09 2.08 -13.18
CA ILE A 529 -0.44 1.53 -11.93
C ILE A 529 -0.46 0.01 -12.08
N VAL A 530 -0.24 -0.73 -11.00
CA VAL A 530 -0.33 -2.19 -11.02
C VAL A 530 -1.78 -2.61 -11.28
N ASP A 531 -2.03 -3.40 -12.32
CA ASP A 531 -3.37 -3.93 -12.65
C ASP A 531 -3.56 -5.32 -12.01
N ARG A 532 -2.73 -6.28 -12.43
CA ARG A 532 -2.77 -7.67 -11.96
C ARG A 532 -1.45 -8.39 -12.20
N PHE A 533 -1.31 -9.57 -11.64
CA PHE A 533 -0.29 -10.53 -12.03
C PHE A 533 -0.86 -11.42 -13.12
N GLU A 534 -0.12 -11.61 -14.21
CA GLU A 534 -0.52 -12.48 -15.33
C GLU A 534 0.50 -13.61 -15.49
N ARG A 535 0.04 -14.78 -15.95
CA ARG A 535 0.90 -15.92 -16.23
C ARG A 535 1.81 -15.61 -17.42
N MET A 536 3.11 -15.81 -17.25
CA MET A 536 4.04 -15.61 -18.35
C MET A 536 3.93 -16.72 -19.40
N GLY A 537 3.99 -16.34 -20.67
CA GLY A 537 4.16 -17.30 -21.76
C GLY A 537 5.50 -18.03 -21.68
N GLY A 538 5.54 -19.31 -22.07
CA GLY A 538 6.72 -20.17 -21.90
C GLY A 538 8.02 -19.67 -22.55
N GLN A 539 7.94 -18.94 -23.68
CA GLN A 539 9.12 -18.32 -24.29
C GLN A 539 9.67 -17.15 -23.44
N ARG A 540 8.78 -16.29 -22.93
CA ARG A 540 9.14 -15.15 -22.07
C ARG A 540 9.69 -15.63 -20.73
N MET A 541 9.10 -16.67 -20.16
CA MET A 541 9.60 -17.33 -18.95
C MET A 541 11.03 -17.83 -19.12
N LYS A 542 11.35 -18.53 -20.22
CA LYS A 542 12.72 -18.98 -20.50
C LYS A 542 13.71 -17.82 -20.62
N ALA A 543 13.32 -16.72 -21.28
CA ALA A 543 14.16 -15.53 -21.41
C ALA A 543 14.41 -14.81 -20.07
N VAL A 544 13.41 -14.78 -19.19
CA VAL A 544 13.54 -14.25 -17.82
C VAL A 544 14.49 -15.13 -17.01
N LEU A 545 14.27 -16.44 -17.01
CA LEU A 545 15.10 -17.40 -16.27
C LEU A 545 16.54 -17.45 -16.78
N SER A 546 16.78 -17.26 -18.08
CA SER A 546 18.14 -17.18 -18.62
C SER A 546 18.84 -15.88 -18.28
N GLY A 547 18.10 -14.79 -18.04
CA GLY A 547 18.68 -13.51 -17.62
C GLY A 547 18.96 -13.42 -16.11
N MET A 548 18.37 -14.33 -15.32
CA MET A 548 18.60 -14.46 -13.88
C MET A 548 19.74 -15.40 -13.52
N ARG A 549 20.11 -16.31 -14.43
CA ARG A 549 21.28 -17.19 -14.31
C ARG A 549 22.52 -16.50 -14.89
#